data_AF-A0A2T2VIY1-F1
#
_entry.id   AF-A0A2T2VIY1-F1
#
_cell.length_a   1.000
_cell.length_b   1.000
_cell.length_c   1.000
_cell.angle_alpha   90.00
_cell.angle_beta   90.00
_cell.angle_gamma   90.00
#
_symmetry.space_group_name_H-M   'P 1'
#
loop_
_entity.id
_entity.type
_entity.pdbx_description
1 polymer ?
#
loop_
_entity_poly.entity_id
_entity_poly.type
_entity_poly.pdbx_seq_one_letter_code
_entity_poly.pdbx_strand_id
1 'polypeptide(L)'
;MFEETKEDLDLIFGKDYKGYAEQVRLAKMLNACVKRVNEFTKVSKNKVYEADLLLYIVEVAIPFDEELFGTCFTQFDTKVAVIVKRLINVVTKKLGEDYKVDYEKPINHYLDILHRRAWHNNTVHKLPKAI
;
A
#
# COMPACT_ATOMS: atom_id res chain seq x y z
N MET A 1 5.95 13.90 -14.55
CA MET A 1 6.65 13.13 -13.49
C MET A 1 5.71 12.43 -12.51
N PHE A 2 4.86 13.13 -11.75
CA PHE A 2 3.89 12.45 -10.87
C PHE A 2 2.86 11.66 -11.69
N GLU A 3 2.21 12.33 -12.65
CA GLU A 3 1.21 11.71 -13.51
C GLU A 3 1.79 10.53 -14.31
N GLU A 4 2.94 10.70 -14.95
CA GLU A 4 3.69 9.60 -15.60
C GLU A 4 3.93 8.42 -14.66
N THR A 5 4.21 8.66 -13.37
CA THR A 5 4.42 7.59 -12.40
C THR A 5 3.10 6.88 -12.07
N LYS A 6 1.99 7.62 -12.06
CA LYS A 6 0.66 7.05 -11.87
C LYS A 6 0.25 6.20 -13.07
N GLU A 7 0.47 6.69 -14.29
CA GLU A 7 0.27 5.92 -15.52
C GLU A 7 1.13 4.64 -15.54
N ASP A 8 2.40 4.73 -15.10
CA ASP A 8 3.25 3.54 -14.95
C ASP A 8 2.72 2.55 -13.92
N LEU A 9 2.09 3.02 -12.84
CA LEU A 9 1.43 2.15 -11.87
C LEU A 9 0.20 1.48 -12.49
N ASP A 10 -0.58 2.18 -13.31
CA ASP A 10 -1.73 1.62 -14.02
C ASP A 10 -1.31 0.51 -14.99
N LEU A 11 -0.21 0.73 -15.71
CA LEU A 11 0.41 -0.30 -16.54
C LEU A 11 0.92 -1.49 -15.71
N ILE A 12 1.32 -1.28 -14.46
CA ILE A 12 1.73 -2.35 -13.54
C ILE A 12 0.50 -3.13 -13.05
N PHE A 13 -0.61 -2.46 -12.74
CA PHE A 13 -1.85 -3.12 -12.30
C PHE A 13 -2.45 -4.01 -13.39
N GLY A 14 -2.36 -3.60 -14.65
CA GLY A 14 -2.87 -4.38 -15.79
C GLY A 14 -1.99 -5.56 -16.23
N LYS A 15 -0.86 -5.82 -15.57
CA LYS A 15 0.07 -6.90 -15.98
C LYS A 15 -0.30 -8.24 -15.35
N ASP A 16 -0.07 -9.31 -16.11
CA ASP A 16 -0.11 -10.66 -15.58
C ASP A 16 1.15 -11.01 -14.81
N TYR A 17 0.96 -11.47 -13.57
CA TYR A 17 2.04 -11.93 -12.71
C TYR A 17 2.05 -13.45 -12.61
N LYS A 18 3.24 -14.05 -12.70
CA LYS A 18 3.39 -15.51 -12.53
C LYS A 18 3.13 -15.93 -11.10
N GLY A 19 2.32 -16.95 -10.88
CA GLY A 19 2.07 -17.56 -9.57
C GLY A 19 0.81 -18.40 -9.61
N TYR A 20 0.77 -19.46 -8.81
CA TYR A 20 -0.40 -20.34 -8.74
C TYR A 20 -1.56 -19.65 -8.01
N ALA A 21 -1.31 -19.16 -6.80
CA ALA A 21 -2.29 -18.44 -6.01
C ALA A 21 -2.35 -16.95 -6.40
N GLU A 22 -3.54 -16.36 -6.32
CA GLU A 22 -3.78 -14.94 -6.58
C GLU A 22 -2.98 -14.01 -5.67
N GLN A 23 -2.92 -14.32 -4.37
CA GLN A 23 -2.14 -13.57 -3.38
C GLN A 23 -0.65 -13.50 -3.75
N VAL A 24 -0.11 -14.57 -4.37
CA VAL A 24 1.28 -14.60 -4.83
C VAL A 24 1.48 -13.67 -6.03
N ARG A 25 0.50 -13.61 -6.94
CA ARG A 25 0.50 -12.72 -8.11
C ARG A 25 0.40 -11.26 -7.66
N LEU A 26 -0.54 -10.96 -6.77
CA LEU A 26 -0.73 -9.63 -6.19
C LEU A 26 0.50 -9.17 -5.39
N ALA A 27 1.13 -10.04 -4.60
CA ALA A 27 2.36 -9.69 -3.90
C ALA A 27 3.50 -9.29 -4.87
N LYS A 28 3.57 -9.90 -6.06
CA LYS A 28 4.54 -9.53 -7.10
C LYS A 28 4.18 -8.19 -7.77
N MET A 29 2.90 -7.96 -8.04
CA MET A 29 2.40 -6.67 -8.51
C MET A 29 2.78 -5.55 -7.53
N LEU A 30 2.47 -5.71 -6.25
CA LEU A 30 2.82 -4.74 -5.20
C LEU A 30 4.32 -4.46 -5.12
N ASN A 31 5.17 -5.48 -5.29
CA ASN A 31 6.62 -5.28 -5.35
C ASN A 31 7.04 -4.40 -6.55
N ALA A 32 6.40 -4.58 -7.72
CA ALA A 32 6.67 -3.75 -8.89
C ALA A 32 6.20 -2.30 -8.67
N CYS A 33 5.01 -2.10 -8.09
CA CYS A 33 4.51 -0.77 -7.72
C CYS A 33 5.48 -0.05 -6.77
N VAL A 34 5.89 -0.71 -5.69
CA VAL A 34 6.83 -0.15 -4.70
C VAL A 34 8.17 0.18 -5.34
N LYS A 35 8.65 -0.64 -6.29
CA LYS A 35 9.89 -0.34 -7.03
C LYS A 35 9.74 0.96 -7.84
N ARG A 36 8.63 1.14 -8.55
CA ARG A 36 8.37 2.36 -9.32
C ARG A 36 8.27 3.61 -8.44
N VAL A 37 7.60 3.51 -7.29
CA VAL A 37 7.55 4.59 -6.29
C VAL A 37 8.94 4.89 -5.71
N ASN A 38 9.78 3.88 -5.48
CA ASN A 38 11.15 4.08 -5.02
C ASN A 38 12.00 4.85 -6.04
N GLU A 39 11.81 4.59 -7.33
CA GLU A 39 12.48 5.34 -8.39
C GLU A 39 12.00 6.79 -8.42
N PHE A 40 10.70 7.01 -8.35
CA PHE A 40 10.12 8.36 -8.28
C PHE A 40 10.63 9.15 -7.06
N THR A 41 10.62 8.54 -5.87
CA THR A 41 11.02 9.21 -4.63
C THR A 41 12.50 9.58 -4.58
N LYS A 42 13.37 8.84 -5.28
CA LYS A 42 14.80 9.20 -5.43
C LYS A 42 14.99 10.49 -6.24
N VAL A 43 14.16 10.68 -7.26
CA VAL A 43 14.25 11.83 -8.18
C VAL A 43 13.50 13.03 -7.62
N SER A 44 12.21 12.87 -7.33
CA SER A 44 11.32 13.96 -6.92
C SER A 44 11.63 14.48 -5.51
N LYS A 45 11.96 13.58 -4.58
CA LYS A 45 12.07 13.85 -3.13
C LYS A 45 10.82 14.47 -2.47
N ASN A 46 9.73 14.68 -3.21
CA ASN A 46 8.47 15.22 -2.70
C ASN A 46 7.72 14.15 -1.89
N LYS A 47 7.39 14.49 -0.63
CA LYS A 47 6.74 13.58 0.33
C LYS A 47 5.22 13.53 0.18
N VAL A 48 4.60 14.58 -0.34
CA VAL A 48 3.16 14.60 -0.62
C VAL A 48 2.88 13.61 -1.74
N TYR A 49 3.59 13.75 -2.86
CA TYR A 49 3.47 12.82 -3.98
C TYR A 49 3.92 11.39 -3.64
N GLU A 50 4.86 11.19 -2.71
CA GLU A 50 5.16 9.86 -2.18
C GLU A 50 3.95 9.26 -1.46
N ALA A 51 3.29 10.04 -0.60
CA ALA A 51 2.10 9.60 0.11
C ALA A 51 0.94 9.31 -0.85
N ASP A 52 0.69 10.17 -1.82
CA ASP A 52 -0.37 10.00 -2.82
C ASP A 52 -0.18 8.72 -3.64
N LEU A 53 1.04 8.44 -4.11
CA LEU A 53 1.32 7.20 -4.85
C LEU A 53 1.17 5.95 -3.98
N LEU A 54 1.58 6.02 -2.71
CA LEU A 54 1.40 4.90 -1.78
C LEU A 54 -0.07 4.66 -1.47
N LEU A 55 -0.85 5.73 -1.26
CA LEU A 55 -2.29 5.64 -1.07
C LEU A 55 -2.96 5.04 -2.31
N TYR A 56 -2.60 5.52 -3.50
CA TYR A 56 -3.12 5.01 -4.77
C TYR A 56 -2.89 3.49 -4.94
N ILE A 57 -1.70 2.99 -4.59
CA ILE A 57 -1.41 1.55 -4.63
C ILE A 57 -2.35 0.77 -3.70
N VAL A 58 -2.57 1.27 -2.49
CA VAL A 58 -3.42 0.62 -1.50
C VAL A 58 -4.89 0.68 -1.93
N GLU A 59 -5.34 1.82 -2.46
CA GLU A 59 -6.68 2.03 -3.00
C GLU A 59 -6.99 1.10 -4.18
N VAL A 60 -6.03 0.78 -5.04
CA VAL A 60 -6.26 -0.13 -6.16
C VAL A 60 -6.12 -1.60 -5.74
N ALA A 61 -5.21 -1.91 -4.81
CA ALA A 61 -4.92 -3.30 -4.44
C ALA A 61 -5.92 -3.94 -3.46
N ILE A 62 -6.63 -3.15 -2.66
CA ILE A 62 -7.51 -3.65 -1.59
C ILE A 62 -8.98 -3.89 -1.99
N PRO A 63 -9.65 -3.09 -2.85
CA PRO A 63 -11.12 -3.14 -2.97
C PRO A 63 -11.66 -4.30 -3.81
N PHE A 64 -10.81 -5.10 -4.46
CA PHE A 64 -11.30 -6.15 -5.37
C PHE A 64 -11.83 -7.39 -4.65
N ASP A 65 -11.24 -7.76 -3.51
CA ASP A 65 -11.74 -8.87 -2.68
C ASP A 65 -11.07 -8.87 -1.29
N GLU A 66 -11.79 -8.47 -0.24
CA GLU A 66 -11.30 -8.55 1.14
C GLU A 66 -10.98 -9.99 1.58
N GLU A 67 -11.53 -11.02 0.90
CA GLU A 67 -11.32 -12.43 1.21
C GLU A 67 -9.92 -12.92 0.83
N LEU A 68 -9.17 -12.13 0.04
CA LEU A 68 -7.77 -12.41 -0.26
C LEU A 68 -6.86 -12.24 0.95
N PHE A 69 -7.30 -11.46 1.96
CA PHE A 69 -6.60 -11.28 3.22
C PHE A 69 -6.87 -12.41 4.21
N GLY A 70 -5.88 -12.70 5.04
CA GLY A 70 -6.03 -13.68 6.11
C GLY A 70 -5.96 -15.13 5.64
N THR A 71 -5.50 -15.36 4.42
CA THR A 71 -5.28 -16.71 3.87
C THR A 71 -3.92 -17.26 4.30
N CYS A 72 -3.65 -18.54 4.01
CA CYS A 72 -2.35 -19.17 4.26
C CYS A 72 -1.20 -18.48 3.50
N PHE A 73 -1.50 -17.69 2.46
CA PHE A 73 -0.52 -16.96 1.65
C PHE A 73 -0.27 -15.54 2.20
N THR A 74 0.31 -15.46 3.40
CA THR A 74 0.53 -14.21 4.16
C THR A 74 1.49 -13.20 3.50
N GLN A 75 2.12 -13.54 2.38
CA GLN A 75 3.01 -12.62 1.66
C GLN A 75 2.27 -11.39 1.14
N PHE A 76 1.03 -11.56 0.66
CA PHE A 76 0.20 -10.45 0.22
C PHE A 76 -0.11 -9.51 1.40
N ASP A 77 -0.69 -10.03 2.47
CA ASP A 77 -1.01 -9.30 3.70
C ASP A 77 0.21 -8.55 4.25
N THR A 78 1.36 -9.21 4.27
CA THR A 78 2.61 -8.62 4.73
C THR A 78 3.05 -7.45 3.85
N LYS A 79 2.88 -7.55 2.53
CA LYS A 79 3.26 -6.48 1.59
C LYS A 79 2.34 -5.28 1.73
N VAL A 80 1.03 -5.51 1.82
CA VAL A 80 0.05 -4.45 2.06
C VAL A 80 0.35 -3.75 3.39
N ALA A 81 0.57 -4.51 4.47
CA ALA A 81 0.92 -3.96 5.79
C ALA A 81 2.20 -3.11 5.77
N VAL A 82 3.22 -3.51 5.01
CA VAL A 82 4.46 -2.72 4.86
C VAL A 82 4.21 -1.42 4.09
N ILE A 83 3.37 -1.44 3.05
CA ILE A 83 3.00 -0.24 2.28
C ILE A 83 2.21 0.73 3.18
N VAL A 84 1.19 0.24 3.90
CA VAL A 84 0.40 1.03 4.85
C VAL A 84 1.30 1.60 5.96
N LYS A 85 2.21 0.81 6.51
CA LYS A 85 3.20 1.30 7.49
C LYS A 85 4.06 2.44 6.92
N ARG A 86 4.49 2.32 5.66
CA ARG A 86 5.28 3.36 5.01
C ARG A 86 4.46 4.62 4.82
N LEU A 87 3.22 4.50 4.33
CA LEU A 87 2.28 5.60 4.16
C LEU A 87 2.07 6.33 5.49
N ILE A 88 1.75 5.61 6.57
CA ILE A 88 1.62 6.17 7.92
C ILE A 88 2.88 6.94 8.33
N ASN A 89 4.08 6.39 8.12
CA ASN A 89 5.31 7.09 8.50
C ASN A 89 5.56 8.35 7.65
N VAL A 90 5.18 8.36 6.36
CA VAL A 90 5.30 9.56 5.53
C VAL A 90 4.33 10.62 6.03
N VAL A 91 3.06 10.27 6.23
CA VAL A 91 2.02 11.19 6.69
C VAL A 91 2.29 11.74 8.08
N THR A 92 2.63 10.88 9.05
CA THR A 92 2.75 11.29 10.46
C THR A 92 4.10 11.92 10.84
N LYS A 93 5.17 11.64 10.08
CA LYS A 93 6.53 12.09 10.46
C LYS A 93 7.19 13.00 9.45
N LYS A 94 6.72 13.02 8.21
CA LYS A 94 7.39 13.75 7.11
C LYS A 94 6.51 14.80 6.46
N LEU A 95 5.20 14.68 6.58
CA LEU A 95 4.25 15.70 6.16
C LEU A 95 3.86 16.60 7.34
N GLY A 96 3.44 17.82 7.04
CA GLY A 96 2.87 18.73 8.04
C GLY A 96 1.50 18.25 8.52
N GLU A 97 1.09 18.69 9.70
CA GLU A 97 -0.17 18.31 10.36
C GLU A 97 -1.39 18.52 9.44
N ASP A 98 -1.39 19.60 8.64
CA ASP A 98 -2.50 19.97 7.75
C ASP A 98 -2.82 18.88 6.71
N TYR A 99 -1.80 18.18 6.21
CA TYR A 99 -1.97 17.12 5.23
C TYR A 99 -2.54 15.84 5.85
N LYS A 100 -2.36 15.64 7.17
CA LYS A 100 -2.79 14.40 7.84
C LYS A 100 -4.29 14.16 7.70
N VAL A 101 -5.08 15.24 7.73
CA VAL A 101 -6.55 15.19 7.65
C VAL A 101 -7.04 14.46 6.40
N ASP A 102 -6.35 14.65 5.27
CA ASP A 102 -6.74 14.05 3.98
C ASP A 102 -6.44 12.54 3.95
N TYR A 103 -5.44 12.07 4.69
CA TYR A 103 -5.02 10.67 4.70
C TYR A 103 -5.57 9.85 5.88
N GLU A 104 -6.02 10.49 6.95
CA GLU A 104 -6.45 9.82 8.18
C GLU A 104 -7.59 8.84 7.90
N LYS A 105 -8.65 9.30 7.23
CA LYS A 105 -9.82 8.49 6.91
C LYS A 105 -9.49 7.26 6.06
N PRO A 106 -8.80 7.37 4.90
CA PRO A 106 -8.47 6.19 4.10
C PRO A 106 -7.47 5.26 4.82
N ILE A 107 -6.47 5.80 5.54
CA ILE A 107 -5.52 4.95 6.27
C ILE A 107 -6.24 4.15 7.36
N ASN A 108 -7.12 4.78 8.14
CA ASN A 108 -7.86 4.11 9.21
C ASN A 108 -8.80 3.03 8.64
N HIS A 109 -9.39 3.25 7.46
CA HIS A 109 -10.16 2.23 6.76
C HIS A 109 -9.32 0.98 6.42
N TYR A 110 -8.11 1.17 5.90
CA TYR A 110 -7.23 0.03 5.57
C TYR A 110 -6.64 -0.67 6.79
N LEU A 111 -6.38 0.08 7.87
CA LEU A 111 -5.97 -0.49 9.15
C LEU A 111 -7.07 -1.41 9.70
N ASP A 112 -8.34 -1.01 9.62
CA ASP A 112 -9.46 -1.85 10.06
C ASP A 112 -9.54 -3.16 9.27
N ILE A 113 -9.47 -3.10 7.93
CA ILE A 113 -9.49 -4.30 7.08
C ILE A 113 -8.34 -5.24 7.44
N LEU A 114 -7.12 -4.73 7.55
CA LEU A 114 -5.94 -5.53 7.89
C LEU A 114 -6.10 -6.18 9.28
N HIS A 115 -6.47 -5.41 10.30
CA HIS A 115 -6.64 -5.95 11.65
C HIS A 115 -7.81 -6.93 11.76
N ARG A 116 -8.86 -6.77 10.96
CA ARG A 116 -10.02 -7.67 10.95
C ARG A 116 -9.72 -8.99 10.24
N ARG A 117 -9.05 -8.96 9.09
CA ARG A 117 -8.85 -10.12 8.21
C ARG A 117 -7.50 -10.81 8.42
N ALA A 118 -6.44 -10.04 8.62
CA ALA A 118 -5.06 -10.52 8.72
C ALA A 118 -4.49 -10.39 10.14
N TRP A 119 -5.33 -10.52 11.17
CA TRP A 119 -4.95 -10.35 12.59
C TRP A 119 -3.80 -11.26 13.04
N HIS A 120 -3.69 -12.46 12.45
CA HIS A 120 -2.65 -13.44 12.77
C HIS A 120 -1.29 -13.09 12.13
N ASN A 121 -1.24 -12.09 11.25
CA ASN A 121 0.01 -11.63 10.64
C ASN A 121 0.76 -10.70 11.61
N ASN A 122 1.97 -11.12 12.02
CA ASN A 122 2.83 -10.35 12.91
C ASN A 122 3.15 -8.92 12.42
N THR A 123 3.17 -8.68 11.11
CA THR A 123 3.41 -7.36 10.54
C THR A 123 2.20 -6.45 10.75
N VAL A 124 1.00 -7.00 10.54
CA VAL A 124 -0.28 -6.32 10.77
C VAL A 124 -0.46 -6.01 12.25
N HIS A 125 -0.18 -6.98 13.14
CA HIS A 125 -0.30 -6.79 14.58
C HIS A 125 0.56 -5.64 15.13
N LYS A 126 1.66 -5.30 14.44
CA LYS A 126 2.55 -4.18 14.80
C LYS A 126 2.11 -2.83 14.25
N LEU A 127 1.06 -2.78 13.42
CA LEU A 127 0.48 -1.53 12.95
C LEU A 127 -0.35 -0.87 14.06
N PRO A 128 -0.45 0.47 14.09
CA PRO A 128 -1.39 1.14 14.98
C PRO A 128 -2.84 0.72 14.64
N LYS A 129 -3.74 0.85 15.61
CA LYS A 129 -5.18 0.59 15.38
C LYS A 129 -5.84 1.71 14.58
N ALA A 130 -5.38 2.94 14.78
CA ALA A 130 -5.76 4.14 14.05
C ALA A 130 -4.61 5.17 14.17
N ILE A 131 -4.59 6.16 13.28
CA ILE A 131 -3.64 7.28 13.31
C ILE A 131 -4.35 8.63 13.45
#